data_AF-A0A1F2TG84-F1
#
_entry.id   AF-A0A1F2TG84-F1
#
_cell.length_a   1.000
_cell.length_b   1.000
_cell.length_c   1.000
_cell.angle_alpha   90.00
_cell.angle_beta   90.00
_cell.angle_gamma   90.00
#
_symmetry.space_group_name_H-M   'P 1'
#
loop_
_entity.id
_entity.type
_entity.pdbx_description
1 polymer ?
#
loop_
_entity_poly.entity_id
_entity_poly.type
_entity_poly.pdbx_seq_one_letter_code
_entity_poly.pdbx_strand_id
1 'polypeptide(L)'
;MKIDIYNHVMPVAYLEKVKQHSKDPGIVKRMSNLRMLWDIEARVQMLDQWPDVQQVLTLSLPSPELVGGPEFSPELARIANNGMAEMVRKWPHKFPAFVVSLPMNNVPAAIEEMDRGIEKLGARGVQICTSVNGRPLDEPEFFPVFERVTRKHDLPIWMHPARPAARADYVNEQKSKYEIWQVLGWPFETSVAMARIVFSGLFEKLADMRLITHHCGAMIPFFAGRAETLWA
;
A
#
# COMPACT_ATOMS: atom_id res chain seq x y z
N MET A 1 22.07 6.34 -11.08
CA MET A 1 20.62 6.07 -11.08
C MET A 1 20.22 5.72 -9.66
N LYS A 2 19.28 6.47 -9.08
CA LYS A 2 18.67 6.25 -7.76
C LYS A 2 17.20 5.89 -7.97
N ILE A 3 16.72 4.86 -7.30
CA ILE A 3 15.32 4.43 -7.40
C ILE A 3 14.64 4.68 -6.06
N ASP A 4 13.63 5.53 -6.08
CA ASP A 4 12.73 5.80 -4.97
C ASP A 4 11.52 4.86 -5.08
N ILE A 5 11.43 3.90 -4.17
CA ILE A 5 10.34 2.92 -4.06
C ILE A 5 9.34 3.27 -2.95
N TYR A 6 9.46 4.46 -2.34
CA TYR A 6 8.62 4.96 -1.24
C TYR A 6 8.02 6.32 -1.58
N ASN A 7 7.43 6.39 -2.76
CA ASN A 7 6.64 7.52 -3.21
C ASN A 7 5.20 7.07 -3.43
N HIS A 8 4.26 7.99 -3.26
CA HIS A 8 2.85 7.73 -3.51
C HIS A 8 2.31 8.67 -4.57
N VAL A 9 1.40 8.19 -5.40
CA VAL A 9 0.62 8.99 -6.34
C VAL A 9 -0.87 8.71 -6.13
N MET A 10 -1.70 9.63 -6.59
CA MET A 10 -3.14 9.47 -6.63
C MET A 10 -3.64 9.92 -7.99
N PRO A 11 -3.95 8.98 -8.91
CA PRO A 11 -4.53 9.34 -10.20
C PRO A 11 -5.78 10.21 -10.03
N VAL A 12 -5.91 11.25 -10.86
CA VAL A 12 -7.00 12.24 -10.72
C VAL A 12 -8.38 11.56 -10.72
N ALA A 13 -8.61 10.60 -11.62
CA ALA A 13 -9.87 9.86 -11.66
C ALA A 13 -10.15 9.08 -10.35
N TYR A 14 -9.10 8.57 -9.70
CA TYR A 14 -9.23 7.92 -8.39
C TYR A 14 -9.47 8.94 -7.28
N LEU A 15 -8.77 10.08 -7.29
CA LEU A 15 -8.99 11.17 -6.34
C LEU A 15 -10.45 11.67 -6.37
N GLU A 16 -11.05 11.77 -7.56
CA GLU A 16 -12.47 12.15 -7.67
C GLU A 16 -13.40 11.10 -7.04
N LYS A 17 -13.11 9.81 -7.21
CA LYS A 17 -13.86 8.74 -6.52
C LYS A 17 -13.66 8.80 -5.00
N VAL A 18 -12.45 9.09 -4.53
CA VAL A 18 -12.16 9.29 -3.09
C VAL A 18 -12.99 10.46 -2.54
N LYS A 19 -13.03 11.60 -3.24
CA LYS A 19 -13.84 12.76 -2.85
C LYS A 19 -15.33 12.43 -2.76
N GLN A 20 -15.83 11.60 -3.67
CA GLN A 20 -17.25 11.23 -3.75
C GLN A 20 -17.67 10.19 -2.69
N HIS A 21 -16.77 9.25 -2.34
CA HIS A 21 -17.16 8.05 -1.61
C HIS A 21 -16.47 7.85 -0.26
N SER A 22 -15.37 8.56 0.03
CA SER A 22 -14.69 8.43 1.31
C SER A 22 -15.56 8.95 2.46
N LYS A 23 -15.60 8.18 3.55
CA LYS A 23 -16.30 8.55 4.80
C LYS A 23 -15.44 9.41 5.73
N ASP A 24 -14.18 9.67 5.36
CA ASP A 24 -13.24 10.46 6.16
C ASP A 24 -13.00 11.83 5.49
N PRO A 25 -13.69 12.90 5.91
CA PRO A 25 -13.49 14.23 5.33
C PRO A 25 -12.07 14.76 5.56
N GLY A 26 -11.37 14.29 6.61
CA GLY A 26 -10.00 14.64 6.91
C GLY A 26 -9.03 14.08 5.86
N ILE A 27 -9.18 12.80 5.48
CA ILE A 27 -8.34 12.19 4.43
C ILE A 27 -8.58 12.88 3.08
N VAL A 28 -9.84 13.17 2.73
CA VAL A 28 -10.20 13.85 1.47
C VAL A 28 -9.53 15.22 1.40
N LYS A 29 -9.64 16.02 2.47
CA LYS A 29 -9.01 17.34 2.54
C LYS A 29 -7.49 17.24 2.42
N ARG A 30 -6.86 16.31 3.16
CA ARG A 30 -5.41 16.12 3.15
C ARG A 30 -4.91 15.74 1.76
N MET A 31 -5.51 14.72 1.13
CA MET A 31 -5.07 14.23 -0.19
C MET A 31 -5.28 15.29 -1.29
N SER A 32 -6.39 16.05 -1.21
CA SER A 32 -6.67 17.12 -2.18
C SER A 32 -5.66 18.26 -2.11
N ASN A 33 -5.13 18.58 -0.92
CA ASN A 33 -4.19 19.69 -0.72
C ASN A 33 -2.73 19.33 -1.05
N LEU A 34 -2.40 18.04 -1.19
CA LEU A 34 -1.07 17.59 -1.56
C LEU A 34 -0.92 17.58 -3.08
N ARG A 35 -0.66 18.75 -3.68
CA ARG A 35 -0.56 18.91 -5.14
C ARG A 35 0.33 17.85 -5.81
N MET A 36 1.52 17.59 -5.27
CA MET A 36 2.47 16.60 -5.84
C MET A 36 1.95 15.16 -5.80
N LEU A 37 0.87 14.88 -5.10
CA LEU A 37 0.24 13.56 -5.06
C LEU A 37 -0.53 13.26 -6.34
N TRP A 38 -1.24 14.26 -6.89
CA TRP A 38 -2.19 14.08 -7.99
C TRP A 38 -1.88 14.89 -9.25
N ASP A 39 -1.13 15.99 -9.13
CA ASP A 39 -0.61 16.77 -10.27
C ASP A 39 0.73 16.16 -10.73
N ILE A 40 0.64 15.16 -11.61
CA ILE A 40 1.81 14.39 -12.06
C ILE A 40 2.74 15.21 -12.95
N GLU A 41 2.20 16.18 -13.70
CA GLU A 41 3.05 17.07 -14.50
C GLU A 41 3.91 17.95 -13.59
N ALA A 42 3.33 18.51 -12.53
CA ALA A 42 4.11 19.26 -11.56
C ALA A 42 5.09 18.38 -10.78
N ARG A 43 4.74 17.10 -10.49
CA ARG A 43 5.69 16.13 -9.93
C ARG A 43 6.87 15.87 -10.87
N VAL A 44 6.62 15.70 -12.16
CA VAL A 44 7.69 15.48 -13.15
C VAL A 44 8.63 16.68 -13.20
N GLN A 45 8.08 17.90 -13.23
CA GLN A 45 8.87 19.15 -13.16
C GLN A 45 9.69 19.25 -11.86
N MET A 46 9.12 18.82 -10.73
CA MET A 46 9.86 18.71 -9.48
C MET A 46 11.03 17.73 -9.61
N LEU A 47 10.81 16.54 -10.18
CA LEU A 47 11.85 15.53 -10.40
C LEU A 47 12.93 15.95 -11.42
N ASP A 48 12.72 16.98 -12.22
CA ASP A 48 13.78 17.53 -13.09
C ASP A 48 14.91 18.18 -12.29
N GLN A 49 14.67 18.56 -11.03
CA GLN A 49 15.71 19.03 -10.11
C GLN A 49 16.63 17.89 -9.61
N TRP A 50 16.21 16.63 -9.77
CA TRP A 50 16.97 15.43 -9.39
C TRP A 50 17.05 14.45 -10.57
N PRO A 51 17.86 14.75 -11.60
CA PRO A 51 17.86 14.00 -12.87
C PRO A 51 18.29 12.54 -12.73
N ASP A 52 18.94 12.16 -11.63
CA ASP A 52 19.36 10.80 -11.34
C ASP A 52 18.31 9.96 -10.61
N VAL A 53 17.18 10.55 -10.19
CA VAL A 53 16.10 9.90 -9.42
C VAL A 53 14.97 9.43 -10.34
N GLN A 54 14.58 8.18 -10.13
CA GLN A 54 13.39 7.56 -10.72
C GLN A 54 12.48 7.03 -9.60
N GLN A 55 11.18 6.96 -9.87
CA GLN A 55 10.17 6.58 -8.89
C GLN A 55 9.36 5.36 -9.33
N VAL A 56 9.36 4.29 -8.54
CA VAL A 56 8.42 3.17 -8.72
C VAL A 56 7.11 3.58 -8.08
N LEU A 57 6.08 3.80 -8.89
CA LEU A 57 4.84 4.41 -8.41
C LEU A 57 4.03 3.44 -7.56
N THR A 58 3.50 3.97 -6.45
CA THR A 58 2.57 3.25 -5.59
C THR A 58 1.33 4.11 -5.30
N LEU A 59 0.19 3.47 -5.05
CA LEU A 59 -1.05 4.21 -4.76
C LEU A 59 -1.01 4.78 -3.34
N SER A 60 -1.33 6.06 -3.19
CA SER A 60 -1.52 6.69 -1.88
C SER A 60 -2.74 6.14 -1.15
N LEU A 61 -2.72 6.17 0.18
CA LEU A 61 -3.94 6.04 0.97
C LEU A 61 -4.95 7.16 0.65
N PRO A 62 -6.27 6.90 0.75
CA PRO A 62 -6.87 5.62 1.14
C PRO A 62 -6.80 4.56 0.02
N SER A 63 -6.55 3.30 0.40
CA SER A 63 -6.60 2.15 -0.51
C SER A 63 -8.04 1.87 -1.01
N PRO A 64 -8.22 1.11 -2.10
CA PRO A 64 -9.55 0.84 -2.65
C PRO A 64 -10.53 0.27 -1.62
N GLU A 65 -10.09 -0.66 -0.77
CA GLU A 65 -10.93 -1.27 0.28
C GLU A 65 -11.30 -0.33 1.43
N LEU A 66 -10.55 0.78 1.63
CA LEU A 66 -10.89 1.82 2.62
C LEU A 66 -11.94 2.80 2.08
N VAL A 67 -12.09 2.90 0.77
CA VAL A 67 -13.07 3.80 0.11
C VAL A 67 -14.36 3.05 -0.21
N GLY A 68 -14.26 1.83 -0.74
CA GLY A 68 -15.39 1.04 -1.22
C GLY A 68 -15.52 -0.32 -0.53
N GLY A 69 -16.77 -0.78 -0.39
CA GLY A 69 -17.06 -2.17 0.00
C GLY A 69 -16.62 -3.19 -1.07
N PRO A 70 -16.77 -4.50 -0.81
CA PRO A 70 -16.26 -5.58 -1.67
C PRO A 70 -16.79 -5.54 -3.11
N GLU A 71 -17.98 -4.97 -3.34
CA GLU A 71 -18.58 -4.83 -4.67
C GLU A 71 -18.04 -3.63 -5.46
N PHE A 72 -17.48 -2.63 -4.79
CA PHE A 72 -17.08 -1.36 -5.40
C PHE A 72 -15.56 -1.14 -5.42
N SER A 73 -14.83 -1.65 -4.41
CA SER A 73 -13.37 -1.58 -4.38
C SER A 73 -12.69 -2.15 -5.64
N PRO A 74 -13.23 -3.16 -6.37
CA PRO A 74 -12.62 -3.61 -7.62
C PRO A 74 -12.63 -2.55 -8.73
N GLU A 75 -13.71 -1.78 -8.85
CA GLU A 75 -13.78 -0.65 -9.80
C GLU A 75 -12.73 0.41 -9.42
N LEU A 76 -12.65 0.75 -8.14
CA LEU A 76 -11.71 1.72 -7.61
C LEU A 76 -10.25 1.31 -7.86
N ALA A 77 -9.91 0.04 -7.63
CA ALA A 77 -8.59 -0.51 -7.93
C ALA A 77 -8.25 -0.40 -9.42
N ARG A 78 -9.20 -0.76 -10.31
CA ARG A 78 -9.00 -0.61 -11.77
C ARG A 78 -8.72 0.82 -12.18
N ILE A 79 -9.49 1.78 -11.64
CA ILE A 79 -9.30 3.22 -11.93
C ILE A 79 -7.90 3.66 -11.48
N ALA A 80 -7.50 3.30 -10.26
CA ALA A 80 -6.18 3.63 -9.74
C ALA A 80 -5.04 3.02 -10.58
N ASN A 81 -5.12 1.72 -10.86
CA ASN A 81 -4.05 1.00 -11.54
C ASN A 81 -3.92 1.43 -13.01
N ASN A 82 -5.03 1.70 -13.71
CA ASN A 82 -4.99 2.27 -15.06
C ASN A 82 -4.33 3.65 -15.07
N GLY A 83 -4.64 4.49 -14.08
CA GLY A 83 -4.02 5.80 -13.94
C GLY A 83 -2.51 5.73 -13.70
N MET A 84 -2.05 4.85 -12.81
CA MET A 84 -0.61 4.65 -12.56
C MET A 84 0.10 4.09 -13.80
N ALA A 85 -0.51 3.12 -14.51
CA ALA A 85 0.03 2.59 -15.75
C ALA A 85 0.16 3.67 -16.85
N GLU A 86 -0.82 4.58 -16.94
CA GLU A 86 -0.75 5.71 -17.85
C GLU A 86 0.39 6.69 -17.50
N MET A 87 0.61 6.96 -16.21
CA MET A 87 1.74 7.80 -15.76
C MET A 87 3.09 7.19 -16.17
N VAL A 88 3.26 5.88 -15.95
CA VAL A 88 4.46 5.13 -16.37
C VAL A 88 4.66 5.21 -17.89
N ARG A 89 3.59 5.00 -18.67
CA ARG A 89 3.64 5.09 -20.14
C ARG A 89 4.00 6.49 -20.64
N LYS A 90 3.51 7.55 -19.98
CA LYS A 90 3.74 8.95 -20.39
C LYS A 90 5.14 9.44 -20.01
N TRP A 91 5.69 9.00 -18.86
CA TRP A 91 7.02 9.42 -18.39
C TRP A 91 7.89 8.25 -17.93
N PRO A 92 8.23 7.29 -18.82
CA PRO A 92 8.94 6.06 -18.44
C PRO A 92 10.35 6.32 -17.91
N HIS A 93 10.96 7.46 -18.27
CA HIS A 93 12.27 7.88 -17.80
C HIS A 93 12.25 8.44 -16.37
N LYS A 94 11.09 8.86 -15.85
CA LYS A 94 10.89 9.26 -14.44
C LYS A 94 10.28 8.13 -13.63
N PHE A 95 9.33 7.41 -14.24
CA PHE A 95 8.53 6.37 -13.61
C PHE A 95 8.76 5.04 -14.33
N PRO A 96 9.79 4.27 -13.95
CA PRO A 96 10.15 3.03 -14.65
C PRO A 96 9.15 1.90 -14.44
N ALA A 97 8.35 1.95 -13.37
CA ALA A 97 7.35 0.94 -13.05
C ALA A 97 6.30 1.49 -12.08
N PHE A 98 5.23 0.73 -11.90
CA PHE A 98 4.27 0.90 -10.81
C PHE A 98 3.97 -0.45 -10.14
N VAL A 99 3.35 -0.38 -8.98
CA VAL A 99 2.91 -1.52 -8.18
C VAL A 99 1.37 -1.55 -8.17
N VAL A 100 0.77 -2.71 -8.45
CA VAL A 100 -0.69 -2.83 -8.54
C VAL A 100 -1.32 -2.75 -7.14
N SER A 101 -2.27 -1.83 -6.93
CA SER A 101 -3.06 -1.78 -5.69
C SER A 101 -4.23 -2.75 -5.78
N LEU A 102 -4.43 -3.54 -4.74
CA LEU A 102 -5.45 -4.59 -4.74
C LEU A 102 -6.70 -4.20 -3.91
N PRO A 103 -7.91 -4.60 -4.33
CA PRO A 103 -9.13 -4.51 -3.53
C PRO A 103 -9.19 -5.66 -2.51
N MET A 104 -8.39 -5.59 -1.43
CA MET A 104 -8.16 -6.76 -0.56
C MET A 104 -9.41 -7.25 0.20
N ASN A 105 -10.48 -6.46 0.26
CA ASN A 105 -11.78 -6.89 0.80
C ASN A 105 -12.60 -7.77 -0.16
N ASN A 106 -12.08 -8.07 -1.35
CA ASN A 106 -12.65 -9.02 -2.30
C ASN A 106 -11.51 -9.85 -2.94
N VAL A 107 -11.19 -11.01 -2.35
CA VAL A 107 -10.04 -11.83 -2.75
C VAL A 107 -10.09 -12.32 -4.20
N PRO A 108 -11.23 -12.82 -4.73
CA PRO A 108 -11.32 -13.16 -6.15
C PRO A 108 -11.01 -11.99 -7.07
N ALA A 109 -11.57 -10.81 -6.80
CA ALA A 109 -11.31 -9.60 -7.59
C ALA A 109 -9.87 -9.10 -7.43
N ALA A 110 -9.27 -9.26 -6.24
CA ALA A 110 -7.87 -8.91 -6.00
C ALA A 110 -6.92 -9.78 -6.83
N ILE A 111 -7.20 -11.08 -6.96
CA ILE A 111 -6.42 -11.98 -7.82
C ILE A 111 -6.58 -11.60 -9.30
N GLU A 112 -7.80 -11.33 -9.75
CA GLU A 112 -8.04 -10.90 -11.14
C GLU A 112 -7.30 -9.59 -11.47
N GLU A 113 -7.40 -8.60 -10.59
CA GLU A 113 -6.76 -7.30 -10.79
C GLU A 113 -5.23 -7.39 -10.70
N MET A 114 -4.70 -8.27 -9.83
CA MET A 114 -3.28 -8.59 -9.78
C MET A 114 -2.80 -9.15 -11.12
N ASP A 115 -3.44 -10.20 -11.62
CA ASP A 115 -3.11 -10.83 -12.90
C ASP A 115 -3.17 -9.79 -14.03
N ARG A 116 -4.25 -8.98 -14.09
CA ARG A 116 -4.41 -7.93 -15.10
C ARG A 116 -3.34 -6.85 -15.00
N GLY A 117 -3.06 -6.36 -13.80
CA GLY A 117 -2.09 -5.29 -13.56
C GLY A 117 -0.68 -5.70 -13.94
N ILE A 118 -0.29 -6.94 -13.64
CA ILE A 118 1.03 -7.46 -13.95
C ILE A 118 1.14 -7.80 -15.44
N GLU A 119 0.23 -8.63 -15.96
CA GLU A 119 0.36 -9.20 -17.31
C GLU A 119 0.00 -8.20 -18.42
N LYS A 120 -0.97 -7.32 -18.18
CA LYS A 120 -1.50 -6.41 -19.21
C LYS A 120 -1.03 -4.97 -19.06
N LEU A 121 -0.81 -4.51 -17.83
CA LEU A 121 -0.38 -3.13 -17.57
C LEU A 121 1.11 -3.00 -17.26
N GLY A 122 1.81 -4.11 -16.96
CA GLY A 122 3.25 -4.11 -16.71
C GLY A 122 3.65 -3.73 -15.28
N ALA A 123 2.76 -3.91 -14.29
CA ALA A 123 3.09 -3.73 -12.88
C ALA A 123 4.25 -4.65 -12.46
N ARG A 124 5.10 -4.17 -11.53
CA ARG A 124 6.30 -4.89 -11.04
C ARG A 124 6.25 -5.25 -9.56
N GLY A 125 5.05 -5.40 -9.04
CA GLY A 125 4.77 -5.77 -7.66
C GLY A 125 3.30 -5.56 -7.34
N VAL A 126 2.90 -5.97 -6.14
CA VAL A 126 1.56 -5.73 -5.59
C VAL A 126 1.67 -4.88 -4.31
N GLN A 127 0.68 -4.03 -4.05
CA GLN A 127 0.59 -3.25 -2.83
C GLN A 127 -0.61 -3.72 -2.01
N ILE A 128 -0.37 -3.94 -0.73
CA ILE A 128 -1.39 -4.24 0.29
C ILE A 128 -1.22 -3.32 1.51
N CYS A 129 -2.27 -3.21 2.31
CA CYS A 129 -2.19 -2.57 3.63
C CYS A 129 -1.78 -3.57 4.72
N THR A 130 -1.34 -3.08 5.88
CA THR A 130 -1.05 -3.92 7.07
C THR A 130 -2.26 -4.68 7.64
N SER A 131 -3.47 -4.32 7.20
CA SER A 131 -4.72 -5.02 7.50
C SER A 131 -5.75 -4.76 6.41
N VAL A 132 -6.73 -5.64 6.28
CA VAL A 132 -7.89 -5.48 5.40
C VAL A 132 -9.06 -4.97 6.23
N ASN A 133 -9.26 -3.66 6.27
CA ASN A 133 -10.31 -3.03 7.10
C ASN A 133 -10.27 -3.47 8.57
N GLY A 134 -9.06 -3.61 9.12
CA GLY A 134 -8.82 -4.07 10.49
C GLY A 134 -8.71 -5.60 10.65
N ARG A 135 -9.00 -6.38 9.60
CA ARG A 135 -8.74 -7.83 9.58
C ARG A 135 -7.24 -8.09 9.34
N PRO A 136 -6.61 -8.97 10.10
CA PRO A 136 -5.19 -9.27 9.96
C PRO A 136 -4.89 -10.12 8.73
N LEU A 137 -3.69 -9.95 8.16
CA LEU A 137 -3.31 -10.53 6.86
C LEU A 137 -3.10 -12.05 6.87
N ASP A 138 -2.91 -12.64 8.05
CA ASP A 138 -2.72 -14.08 8.27
C ASP A 138 -4.04 -14.86 8.36
N GLU A 139 -5.19 -14.21 8.15
CA GLU A 139 -6.44 -14.96 8.01
C GLU A 139 -6.42 -15.84 6.74
N PRO A 140 -6.91 -17.10 6.81
CA PRO A 140 -6.82 -18.04 5.69
C PRO A 140 -7.41 -17.55 4.38
N GLU A 141 -8.42 -16.66 4.43
CA GLU A 141 -9.06 -16.07 3.26
C GLU A 141 -8.06 -15.29 2.37
N PHE A 142 -7.03 -14.67 2.96
CA PHE A 142 -6.07 -13.84 2.22
C PHE A 142 -4.89 -14.64 1.64
N PHE A 143 -4.67 -15.88 2.11
CA PHE A 143 -3.58 -16.74 1.65
C PHE A 143 -3.50 -16.87 0.11
N PRO A 144 -4.61 -17.05 -0.64
CA PRO A 144 -4.57 -17.13 -2.10
C PRO A 144 -3.94 -15.91 -2.79
N VAL A 145 -4.01 -14.72 -2.20
CA VAL A 145 -3.38 -13.50 -2.74
C VAL A 145 -1.86 -13.62 -2.64
N PHE A 146 -1.35 -13.97 -1.46
CA PHE A 146 0.08 -14.19 -1.22
C PHE A 146 0.65 -15.33 -2.08
N GLU A 147 -0.11 -16.42 -2.19
CA GLU A 147 0.26 -17.56 -3.03
C GLU A 147 0.34 -17.16 -4.51
N ARG A 148 -0.66 -16.42 -5.00
CA ARG A 148 -0.72 -16.00 -6.41
C ARG A 148 0.47 -15.10 -6.78
N VAL A 149 0.76 -14.07 -5.99
CA VAL A 149 1.89 -13.17 -6.28
C VAL A 149 3.23 -13.88 -6.18
N THR A 150 3.39 -14.79 -5.21
CA THR A 150 4.65 -15.51 -4.98
C THR A 150 4.89 -16.57 -6.04
N ARG A 151 3.94 -17.49 -6.26
CA ARG A 151 4.16 -18.68 -7.09
C ARG A 151 3.95 -18.45 -8.58
N LYS A 152 2.99 -17.59 -8.97
CA LYS A 152 2.69 -17.33 -10.38
C LYS A 152 3.53 -16.19 -10.93
N HIS A 153 3.55 -15.07 -10.23
CA HIS A 153 4.15 -13.83 -10.75
C HIS A 153 5.60 -13.66 -10.36
N ASP A 154 6.03 -14.26 -9.25
CA ASP A 154 7.36 -14.07 -8.66
C ASP A 154 7.71 -12.57 -8.59
N LEU A 155 6.85 -11.81 -7.89
CA LEU A 155 7.01 -10.36 -7.70
C LEU A 155 6.91 -9.96 -6.22
N PRO A 156 7.46 -8.79 -5.83
CA PRO A 156 7.44 -8.36 -4.44
C PRO A 156 6.09 -7.77 -4.03
N ILE A 157 5.85 -7.81 -2.72
CA ILE A 157 4.68 -7.26 -2.05
C ILE A 157 5.10 -6.02 -1.27
N TRP A 158 4.58 -4.84 -1.60
CA TRP A 158 4.69 -3.63 -0.80
C TRP A 158 3.61 -3.62 0.27
N MET A 159 4.01 -3.65 1.54
CA MET A 159 3.10 -3.51 2.67
C MET A 159 3.16 -2.09 3.23
N HIS A 160 2.03 -1.39 3.18
CA HIS A 160 1.88 -0.02 3.69
C HIS A 160 0.99 0.00 4.95
N PRO A 161 1.34 0.74 6.01
CA PRO A 161 0.47 0.88 7.19
C PRO A 161 -0.80 1.68 6.90
N ALA A 162 -1.92 1.38 7.54
CA ALA A 162 -3.20 2.02 7.23
C ALA A 162 -4.00 2.48 8.45
N ARG A 163 -3.38 2.59 9.64
CA ARG A 163 -4.02 3.11 10.85
C ARG A 163 -4.72 4.43 10.53
N PRO A 164 -6.02 4.60 10.82
CA PRO A 164 -6.69 5.88 10.68
C PRO A 164 -6.50 6.75 11.93
N ALA A 165 -6.58 8.07 11.76
CA ALA A 165 -6.58 9.01 12.90
C ALA A 165 -7.76 8.77 13.86
N ALA A 166 -8.87 8.22 13.37
CA ALA A 166 -10.04 7.85 14.18
C ALA A 166 -9.76 6.71 15.16
N ARG A 167 -8.68 5.94 15.01
CA ARG A 167 -8.29 4.93 16.00
C ARG A 167 -7.69 5.62 17.22
N ALA A 168 -8.42 5.58 18.33
CA ALA A 168 -8.00 6.16 19.60
C ALA A 168 -6.70 5.53 20.16
N ASP A 169 -5.93 6.33 20.89
CA ASP A 169 -4.71 5.86 21.56
C ASP A 169 -5.02 5.31 22.96
N TYR A 170 -6.07 5.84 23.61
CA TYR A 170 -6.61 5.37 24.89
C TYR A 170 -8.10 5.04 24.82
N VAL A 171 -8.56 4.15 25.71
CA VAL A 171 -9.94 3.65 25.75
C VAL A 171 -11.00 4.74 25.92
N ASN A 172 -10.66 5.84 26.62
CA ASN A 172 -11.58 6.95 26.87
C ASN A 172 -11.55 8.04 25.78
N GLU A 173 -10.87 7.81 24.66
CA GLU A 173 -10.76 8.76 23.55
C GLU A 173 -11.53 8.29 22.31
N GLN A 174 -11.92 9.23 21.46
CA GLN A 174 -12.65 8.95 20.21
C GLN A 174 -11.75 8.94 18.96
N LYS A 175 -10.52 9.46 19.09
CA LYS A 175 -9.52 9.53 18.02
C LYS A 175 -8.13 9.71 18.62
N SER A 176 -7.11 9.39 17.84
CA SER A 176 -5.72 9.67 18.21
C SER A 176 -5.48 11.18 18.32
N LYS A 177 -4.58 11.56 19.23
CA LYS A 177 -4.15 12.95 19.42
C LYS A 177 -2.70 13.13 18.96
N TYR A 178 -2.34 14.37 18.65
CA TYR A 178 -0.95 14.77 18.35
C TYR A 178 -0.28 13.98 17.22
N GLU A 179 -1.06 13.53 16.22
CA GLU A 179 -0.58 12.70 15.09
C GLU A 179 0.14 11.40 15.50
N ILE A 180 -0.07 10.92 16.73
CA ILE A 180 0.54 9.67 17.25
C ILE A 180 0.18 8.49 16.35
N TRP A 181 -1.05 8.46 15.81
CA TRP A 181 -1.50 7.45 14.87
C TRP A 181 -0.60 7.26 13.66
N GLN A 182 -0.01 8.35 13.16
CA GLN A 182 0.85 8.32 12.01
C GLN A 182 2.32 8.12 12.43
N VAL A 183 2.77 8.83 13.48
CA VAL A 183 4.19 8.81 13.89
C VAL A 183 4.59 7.46 14.51
N LEU A 184 3.80 6.95 15.44
CA LEU A 184 4.08 5.69 16.16
C LEU A 184 3.16 4.57 15.72
N GLY A 185 1.90 4.89 15.42
CA GLY A 185 0.89 3.89 15.07
C GLY A 185 1.18 3.15 13.77
N TRP A 186 1.69 3.83 12.75
CA TRP A 186 2.04 3.21 11.46
C TRP A 186 3.23 2.24 11.56
N PRO A 187 4.38 2.60 12.17
CA PRO A 187 5.43 1.63 12.44
C PRO A 187 4.96 0.47 13.34
N PHE A 188 4.12 0.75 14.34
CA PHE A 188 3.57 -0.30 15.20
C PHE A 188 2.74 -1.32 14.41
N GLU A 189 1.76 -0.87 13.62
CA GLU A 189 0.96 -1.78 12.79
C GLU A 189 1.78 -2.59 11.79
N THR A 190 2.80 -1.95 11.19
CA THR A 190 3.72 -2.64 10.28
C THR A 190 4.46 -3.76 11.01
N SER A 191 4.94 -3.50 12.22
CA SER A 191 5.69 -4.47 13.03
C SER A 191 4.80 -5.62 13.49
N VAL A 192 3.55 -5.34 13.85
CA VAL A 192 2.55 -6.37 14.19
C VAL A 192 2.23 -7.25 12.99
N ALA A 193 1.99 -6.66 11.81
CA ALA A 193 1.72 -7.42 10.60
C ALA A 193 2.90 -8.33 10.20
N MET A 194 4.13 -7.81 10.27
CA MET A 194 5.35 -8.58 10.04
C MET A 194 5.45 -9.78 10.99
N ALA A 195 5.28 -9.56 12.29
CA ALA A 195 5.35 -10.63 13.28
C ALA A 195 4.28 -11.71 13.03
N ARG A 196 3.02 -11.31 12.77
CA ARG A 196 1.94 -12.26 12.49
C ARG A 196 2.16 -13.07 11.22
N ILE A 197 2.67 -12.44 10.15
CA ILE A 197 3.03 -13.14 8.92
C ILE A 197 4.03 -14.27 9.22
N VAL A 198 5.08 -13.99 10.00
CA VAL A 198 6.06 -15.01 10.42
C VAL A 198 5.38 -16.10 11.27
N PHE A 199 4.75 -15.74 12.39
CA PHE A 199 4.17 -16.75 13.30
C PHE A 199 3.01 -17.56 12.72
N SER A 200 2.32 -17.05 11.70
CA SER A 200 1.25 -17.79 11.01
C SER A 200 1.76 -18.92 10.11
N GLY A 201 3.07 -19.04 9.94
CA GLY A 201 3.66 -20.02 9.04
C GLY A 201 3.65 -19.58 7.57
N LEU A 202 3.43 -18.29 7.27
CA LEU A 202 3.22 -17.85 5.88
C LEU A 202 4.51 -17.95 5.05
N PHE A 203 5.66 -17.60 5.64
CA PHE A 203 6.97 -17.75 4.99
C PHE A 203 7.37 -19.22 4.85
N GLU A 204 6.90 -20.11 5.71
CA GLU A 204 7.12 -21.56 5.62
C GLU A 204 6.33 -22.16 4.45
N LYS A 205 5.12 -21.65 4.20
CA LYS A 205 4.27 -22.06 3.06
C LYS A 205 4.71 -21.44 1.73
N LEU A 206 5.34 -20.26 1.80
CA LEU A 206 5.73 -19.42 0.66
C LEU A 206 7.16 -18.88 0.86
N ALA A 207 8.15 -19.78 0.84
CA ALA A 207 9.55 -19.44 1.14
C ALA A 207 10.16 -18.36 0.23
N ASP A 208 9.70 -18.29 -1.03
CA ASP A 208 10.17 -17.30 -2.01
C ASP A 208 9.41 -15.96 -1.93
N MET A 209 8.47 -15.81 -0.99
CA MET A 209 7.70 -14.58 -0.82
C MET A 209 8.63 -13.41 -0.46
N ARG A 210 8.53 -12.31 -1.19
CA ARG A 210 9.31 -11.08 -0.95
C ARG A 210 8.40 -9.98 -0.45
N LEU A 211 8.60 -9.58 0.80
CA LEU A 211 7.84 -8.50 1.45
C LEU A 211 8.71 -7.27 1.64
N ILE A 212 8.24 -6.12 1.15
CA ILE A 212 8.86 -4.81 1.28
C ILE A 212 8.03 -3.99 2.27
N THR A 213 8.67 -3.47 3.31
CA THR A 213 8.02 -2.72 4.38
C THR A 213 8.53 -1.30 4.50
N HIS A 214 7.61 -0.39 4.82
CA HIS A 214 7.93 1.03 4.99
C HIS A 214 8.74 1.29 6.28
N HIS A 215 9.33 2.48 6.37
CA HIS A 215 9.94 3.00 7.61
C HIS A 215 11.10 2.14 8.14
N CYS A 216 11.98 1.68 7.25
CA CYS A 216 13.19 0.92 7.60
C CYS A 216 12.91 -0.35 8.42
N GLY A 217 11.90 -1.14 8.06
CA GLY A 217 11.49 -2.32 8.84
C GLY A 217 10.66 -1.97 10.08
N ALA A 218 10.17 -0.73 10.15
CA ALA A 218 9.39 -0.20 11.25
C ALA A 218 10.10 -0.34 12.61
N MET A 219 9.47 -0.97 13.60
CA MET A 219 10.04 -1.09 14.94
C MET A 219 10.89 -2.37 15.08
N ILE A 220 10.78 -3.33 14.15
CA ILE A 220 11.42 -4.66 14.29
C ILE A 220 12.95 -4.57 14.41
N PRO A 221 13.70 -3.83 13.56
CA PRO A 221 15.15 -3.77 13.67
C PRO A 221 15.64 -3.23 15.01
N PHE A 222 14.93 -2.24 15.58
CA PHE A 222 15.26 -1.71 16.90
C PHE A 222 14.97 -2.70 18.02
N PHE A 223 13.89 -3.47 17.90
CA PHE A 223 13.48 -4.48 18.91
C PHE A 223 14.01 -5.89 18.64
N ALA A 224 14.94 -6.09 17.69
CA ALA A 224 15.41 -7.40 17.28
C ALA A 224 15.93 -8.25 18.45
N GLY A 225 16.78 -7.70 19.33
CA GLY A 225 17.28 -8.44 20.50
C GLY A 225 16.17 -8.84 21.50
N ARG A 226 15.12 -8.03 21.63
CA ARG A 226 13.94 -8.38 22.45
C ARG A 226 13.12 -9.49 21.79
N ALA A 227 12.92 -9.39 20.48
CA ALA A 227 12.24 -10.41 19.69
C ALA A 227 12.96 -11.76 19.81
N GLU A 228 14.27 -11.80 19.60
CA GLU A 228 15.10 -13.02 19.74
C GLU A 228 14.97 -13.67 21.12
N THR A 229 14.85 -12.88 22.19
CA THR A 229 14.75 -13.44 23.56
C THR A 229 13.35 -14.00 23.87
N LEU A 230 12.29 -13.39 23.34
CA LEU A 230 10.90 -13.69 23.73
C LEU A 230 10.14 -14.57 22.73
N TRP A 231 10.67 -14.72 21.52
CA TRP A 231 10.08 -15.51 20.44
C TRP A 231 10.90 -16.75 20.06
N ALA A 232 12.00 -17.00 20.78
CA ALA A 232 12.78 -18.23 20.69
C ALA A 232 12.05 -19.44 21.28
#